data_AF-A0AAV7J8B3-F1
#
_entry.id   AF-A0AAV7J8B3-F1
#
_cell.length_a   1.000
_cell.length_b   1.000
_cell.length_c   1.000
_cell.angle_alpha   90.00
_cell.angle_beta   90.00
_cell.angle_gamma   90.00
#
_symmetry.space_group_name_H-M   'P 1'
#
loop_
_entity.id
_entity.type
_entity.pdbx_description
1 polymer ?
#
loop_
_entity_poly.entity_id
_entity_poly.type
_entity_poly.pdbx_seq_one_letter_code
_entity_poly.pdbx_strand_id
1 'polypeptide(L)'
;MPRPLWKWSQSSSSHLNYSVPDSSSNAEYNGMNSCGGGGDSRVSWSCPHMMLLSPDMQYAAQTDNIPWALYGVAGIGQSSDCGKCYQLQLNNAGTPVRTYIVQAVNTGSDVSSGQFDVLVGAGGFGIFNGCASDCKYGQTCSGGHCNYPQYTGNFQAWTPDGNCYGGGVHDPNGCNNLITTPSGQQSFAEETLIYGCKTAIQQGYHQNFKVNYKRVACPRSLYLVTGIKSRNDDALLDQPSPFLALDGTGQATTTMDCCKPTCAWRQNIGRYTVPEFPSLYVCDKNGYPLTN
;
A
#
# COMPACT_ATOMS: atom_id res chain seq x y z
N MET A 1 -14.48 3.59 -12.18
CA MET A 1 -13.24 2.96 -11.69
C MET A 1 -12.10 3.49 -12.54
N PRO A 2 -11.04 4.06 -11.96
CA PRO A 2 -9.84 4.46 -12.70
C PRO A 2 -9.28 3.27 -13.46
N ARG A 3 -8.62 3.51 -14.60
CA ARG A 3 -7.94 2.43 -15.32
C ARG A 3 -6.76 1.94 -14.47
N PRO A 4 -6.54 0.62 -14.33
CA PRO A 4 -5.34 0.12 -13.68
C PRO A 4 -4.12 0.62 -14.43
N LEU A 5 -3.04 0.86 -13.69
CA LEU A 5 -1.77 1.24 -14.29
C LEU A 5 -1.21 0.08 -15.12
N TRP A 6 -1.33 -1.14 -14.60
CA TRP A 6 -0.86 -2.34 -15.28
C TRP A 6 -1.90 -2.88 -16.24
N LYS A 7 -1.43 -3.38 -17.40
CA LYS A 7 -2.28 -4.10 -18.33
C LYS A 7 -2.40 -5.55 -17.88
N TRP A 8 -3.50 -5.87 -17.23
CA TRP A 8 -3.83 -7.24 -16.82
C TRP A 8 -4.44 -8.01 -18.00
N SER A 9 -3.66 -8.83 -18.71
CA SER A 9 -4.22 -9.76 -19.71
C SER A 9 -4.45 -11.14 -19.11
N GLN A 10 -5.57 -11.79 -19.47
CA GLN A 10 -5.75 -13.23 -19.31
C GLN A 10 -5.36 -13.88 -20.64
N SER A 11 -4.12 -14.39 -20.75
CA SER A 11 -3.74 -15.26 -21.88
C SER A 11 -3.99 -16.71 -21.49
N SER A 12 -4.60 -17.47 -22.41
CA SER A 12 -4.80 -18.93 -22.33
C SER A 12 -3.51 -19.75 -22.48
N SER A 13 -2.35 -19.10 -22.52
CA SER A 13 -1.02 -19.72 -22.59
C SER A 13 -0.20 -19.35 -21.36
N SER A 14 0.61 -20.30 -20.88
CA SER A 14 1.42 -20.26 -19.65
C SER A 14 2.48 -19.13 -19.57
N HIS A 15 2.47 -18.19 -20.51
CA HIS A 15 3.31 -17.00 -20.52
C HIS A 15 2.43 -15.76 -20.69
N LEU A 16 2.09 -15.15 -19.56
CA LEU A 16 1.33 -13.91 -19.52
C LEU A 16 2.30 -12.74 -19.73
N ASN A 17 2.19 -12.08 -20.89
CA ASN A 17 2.90 -10.82 -21.18
C ASN A 17 2.19 -9.68 -20.44
N TYR A 18 2.61 -9.40 -19.22
CA TYR A 18 2.23 -8.18 -18.51
C TYR A 18 3.29 -7.11 -18.80
N SER A 19 2.86 -5.92 -19.23
CA SER A 19 3.70 -4.73 -19.15
C SER A 19 3.69 -4.21 -17.70
N VAL A 20 4.26 -5.01 -16.80
CA VAL A 20 4.89 -4.55 -15.54
C VAL A 20 6.15 -3.77 -15.99
N PRO A 21 6.71 -2.80 -15.24
CA PRO A 21 7.99 -2.22 -15.61
C PRO A 21 8.94 -3.40 -15.74
N ASP A 22 9.75 -3.39 -16.79
CA ASP A 22 10.70 -4.45 -17.03
C ASP A 22 11.44 -4.73 -15.72
N SER A 23 11.39 -5.98 -15.24
CA SER A 23 12.05 -6.38 -14.00
C SER A 23 13.57 -6.18 -14.05
N SER A 24 14.11 -5.83 -15.23
CA SER A 24 15.49 -5.38 -15.43
C SER A 24 15.72 -3.87 -15.23
N SER A 25 14.67 -3.05 -15.17
CA SER A 25 14.80 -1.65 -14.74
C SER A 25 14.97 -1.67 -13.22
N ASN A 26 16.20 -1.47 -12.75
CA ASN A 26 16.53 -1.53 -11.34
C ASN A 26 15.55 -0.66 -10.54
N ALA A 27 14.63 -1.29 -9.78
CA ALA A 27 13.75 -0.66 -8.78
C ALA A 27 14.54 0.01 -7.63
N GLU A 28 15.86 0.14 -7.79
CA GLU A 28 16.78 0.83 -6.91
C GLU A 28 16.66 2.34 -7.14
N TYR A 29 15.51 2.88 -6.75
CA TYR A 29 15.29 4.30 -6.74
C TYR A 29 15.75 4.87 -5.41
N ASN A 30 16.96 5.41 -5.38
CA ASN A 30 17.49 6.12 -4.21
C ASN A 30 16.84 7.50 -4.01
N GLY A 31 15.66 7.75 -4.57
CA GLY A 31 14.96 9.01 -4.41
C GLY A 31 14.68 9.37 -2.96
N MET A 32 14.68 10.67 -2.69
CA MET A 32 14.35 11.24 -1.40
C MET A 32 12.94 10.84 -0.97
N ASN A 33 12.77 10.56 0.33
CA ASN A 33 11.45 10.38 0.93
C ASN A 33 10.68 11.72 0.92
N SER A 34 9.47 11.72 0.41
CA SER A 34 8.56 12.88 0.44
C SER A 34 8.34 13.47 1.84
N CYS A 35 8.40 12.64 2.88
CA CYS A 35 8.28 13.04 4.28
C CYS A 35 9.60 13.51 4.92
N GLY A 36 10.66 13.61 4.13
CA GLY A 36 11.99 14.01 4.59
C GLY A 36 12.94 12.82 4.81
N GLY A 37 14.24 13.08 4.68
CA GLY A 37 15.29 12.07 4.84
C GLY A 37 16.31 12.07 3.70
N GLY A 38 17.13 11.02 3.66
CA GLY A 38 18.20 10.84 2.66
C GLY A 38 17.67 10.42 1.28
N GLY A 39 18.60 10.30 0.33
CA GLY A 39 18.32 9.96 -1.07
C GLY A 39 19.00 10.92 -2.05
N ASP A 40 18.71 10.76 -3.34
CA ASP A 40 19.11 11.67 -4.41
C ASP A 40 18.14 12.88 -4.51
N SER A 41 18.29 13.71 -5.55
CA SER A 41 17.48 14.93 -5.71
C SER A 41 16.02 14.69 -6.12
N ARG A 42 15.64 13.45 -6.47
CA ARG A 42 14.31 13.13 -6.98
C ARG A 42 13.44 12.62 -5.85
N VAL A 43 12.33 13.32 -5.61
CA VAL A 43 11.41 12.96 -4.53
C VAL A 43 10.54 11.78 -4.96
N SER A 44 10.23 10.93 -3.99
CA SER A 44 9.45 9.72 -4.20
C SER A 44 8.44 9.49 -3.07
N TRP A 45 7.31 8.89 -3.42
CA TRP A 45 6.17 8.63 -2.56
C TRP A 45 5.81 7.14 -2.57
N SER A 46 5.00 6.70 -1.61
CA SER A 46 4.30 5.42 -1.73
C SER A 46 3.37 5.44 -2.95
N CYS A 47 3.27 4.29 -3.63
CA CYS A 47 2.51 4.20 -4.86
C CYS A 47 1.01 4.01 -4.58
N PRO A 48 0.13 4.88 -5.09
CA PRO A 48 -1.32 4.77 -4.87
C PRO A 48 -1.92 3.47 -5.41
N HIS A 49 -1.37 2.90 -6.47
CA HIS A 49 -1.83 1.62 -7.03
C HIS A 49 -1.60 0.40 -6.09
N MET A 50 -0.93 0.58 -4.95
CA MET A 50 -0.70 -0.47 -3.95
C MET A 50 -1.74 -0.41 -2.81
N MET A 51 -2.58 0.64 -2.78
CA MET A 51 -3.64 0.76 -1.77
C MET A 51 -4.59 -0.44 -1.87
N LEU A 52 -5.08 -0.91 -0.71
CA LEU A 52 -6.18 -1.86 -0.64
C LEU A 52 -7.34 -1.34 -1.50
N LEU A 53 -7.95 -2.22 -2.30
CA LEU A 53 -9.05 -1.89 -3.22
C LEU A 53 -8.70 -0.89 -4.33
N SER A 54 -7.43 -0.54 -4.54
CA SER A 54 -7.02 0.10 -5.79
C SER A 54 -7.32 -0.80 -7.00
N PRO A 55 -7.49 -0.23 -8.20
CA PRO A 55 -7.73 -1.03 -9.41
C PRO A 55 -6.69 -2.12 -9.61
N ASP A 56 -5.39 -1.79 -9.53
CA ASP A 56 -4.31 -2.75 -9.74
C ASP A 56 -4.33 -3.91 -8.74
N MET A 57 -4.58 -3.66 -7.45
CA MET A 57 -4.72 -4.74 -6.46
C MET A 57 -5.94 -5.63 -6.71
N GLN A 58 -7.07 -5.05 -7.15
CA GLN A 58 -8.25 -5.84 -7.51
C GLN A 58 -8.00 -6.73 -8.73
N TYR A 59 -7.38 -6.20 -9.79
CA TYR A 59 -7.03 -6.98 -10.97
C TYR A 59 -5.94 -8.02 -10.70
N ALA A 60 -4.99 -7.73 -9.81
CA ALA A 60 -3.97 -8.69 -9.38
C ALA A 60 -4.60 -9.92 -8.73
N ALA A 61 -5.53 -9.73 -7.79
CA ALA A 61 -6.24 -10.83 -7.14
C ALA A 61 -7.08 -11.66 -8.13
N GLN A 62 -7.75 -10.99 -9.09
CA GLN A 62 -8.49 -11.68 -10.16
C GLN A 62 -7.58 -12.49 -11.07
N THR A 63 -6.40 -11.95 -11.39
CA THR A 63 -5.40 -12.59 -12.26
C THR A 63 -4.85 -13.86 -11.64
N ASP A 64 -4.60 -13.86 -10.33
CA ASP A 64 -4.18 -15.05 -9.59
C ASP A 64 -5.35 -16.01 -9.28
N ASN A 65 -6.57 -15.72 -9.77
CA ASN A 65 -7.79 -16.49 -9.49
C ASN A 65 -8.11 -16.60 -7.98
N ILE A 66 -7.89 -15.51 -7.23
CA ILE A 66 -8.18 -15.38 -5.79
C ILE A 66 -9.25 -14.28 -5.56
N PRO A 67 -10.49 -14.46 -6.07
CA PRO A 67 -11.55 -13.45 -5.89
C PRO A 67 -12.09 -13.38 -4.45
N TRP A 68 -11.80 -14.38 -3.62
CA TRP A 68 -12.25 -14.49 -2.23
C TRP A 68 -11.44 -13.63 -1.25
N ALA A 69 -10.29 -13.12 -1.67
CA ALA A 69 -9.45 -12.24 -0.87
C ALA A 69 -9.28 -10.86 -1.50
N LEU A 70 -8.74 -9.93 -0.70
CA LEU A 70 -8.30 -8.61 -1.13
C LEU A 70 -6.78 -8.52 -1.03
N TYR A 71 -6.14 -8.08 -2.10
CA TYR A 71 -4.72 -7.79 -2.08
C TYR A 71 -4.47 -6.38 -1.56
N GLY A 72 -3.37 -6.21 -0.83
CA GLY A 72 -2.91 -4.92 -0.36
C GLY A 72 -1.47 -5.00 0.15
N VAL A 73 -1.02 -3.90 0.73
CA VAL A 73 0.29 -3.82 1.39
C VAL A 73 0.12 -3.30 2.81
N ALA A 74 1.08 -3.62 3.68
CA ALA A 74 1.03 -3.22 5.08
C ALA A 74 2.41 -2.82 5.63
N GLY A 75 2.38 -1.96 6.65
CA GLY A 75 3.47 -1.77 7.61
C GLY A 75 3.50 -2.88 8.67
N ILE A 76 4.70 -3.32 9.05
CA ILE A 76 4.96 -4.38 10.05
C ILE A 76 6.18 -4.02 10.92
N GLY A 77 6.36 -4.65 12.08
CA GLY A 77 7.36 -4.23 13.07
C GLY A 77 8.83 -4.38 12.70
N GLN A 78 9.18 -5.15 11.67
CA GLN A 78 10.58 -5.45 11.37
C GLN A 78 10.88 -5.37 9.87
N SER A 79 12.03 -4.78 9.53
CA SER A 79 12.49 -4.69 8.14
C SER A 79 12.86 -6.06 7.55
N SER A 80 13.16 -7.04 8.40
CA SER A 80 13.33 -8.45 7.99
C SER A 80 12.07 -9.07 7.39
N ASP A 81 10.91 -8.42 7.51
CA ASP A 81 9.67 -8.85 6.89
C ASP A 81 9.41 -8.24 5.51
N CYS A 82 10.25 -7.31 5.05
CA CYS A 82 10.12 -6.70 3.73
C CYS A 82 9.94 -7.76 2.62
N GLY A 83 8.85 -7.63 1.88
CA GLY A 83 8.50 -8.50 0.76
C GLY A 83 7.86 -9.83 1.14
N LYS A 84 7.64 -10.13 2.43
CA LYS A 84 6.86 -11.31 2.87
C LYS A 84 5.36 -11.05 2.79
N CYS A 85 4.58 -12.12 2.59
CA CYS A 85 3.12 -12.03 2.53
C CYS A 85 2.44 -12.74 3.70
N TYR A 86 1.27 -12.23 4.07
CA TYR A 86 0.46 -12.73 5.17
C TYR A 86 -1.00 -12.80 4.74
N GLN A 87 -1.67 -13.89 5.10
CA GLN A 87 -3.11 -14.03 4.99
C GLN A 87 -3.74 -13.63 6.33
N LEU A 88 -4.68 -12.70 6.32
CA LEU A 88 -5.33 -12.14 7.51
C LEU A 88 -6.85 -12.33 7.42
N GLN A 89 -7.39 -13.19 8.28
CA GLN A 89 -8.83 -13.29 8.49
C GLN A 89 -9.29 -12.15 9.39
N LEU A 90 -10.26 -11.38 8.91
CA LEU A 90 -10.83 -10.25 9.63
C LEU A 90 -11.93 -10.72 10.58
N ASN A 91 -11.74 -10.48 11.88
CA ASN A 91 -12.71 -10.83 12.90
C ASN A 91 -13.68 -9.67 13.13
N ASN A 92 -14.94 -9.99 13.42
CA ASN A 92 -16.01 -9.03 13.72
C ASN A 92 -16.30 -8.01 12.60
N ALA A 93 -15.93 -8.31 11.35
CA ALA A 93 -16.01 -7.38 10.24
C ALA A 93 -17.40 -7.28 9.57
N GLY A 94 -18.41 -8.02 10.06
CA GLY A 94 -19.76 -8.08 9.48
C GLY A 94 -19.85 -9.05 8.31
N THR A 95 -20.50 -10.20 8.49
CA THR A 95 -20.45 -11.31 7.52
C THR A 95 -21.21 -11.01 6.22
N PRO A 96 -20.70 -11.39 5.02
CA PRO A 96 -19.38 -11.96 4.72
C PRO A 96 -18.32 -10.89 4.40
N VAL A 97 -17.10 -11.09 4.92
CA VAL A 97 -15.94 -10.22 4.67
C VAL A 97 -14.84 -10.99 3.95
N ARG A 98 -14.24 -10.37 2.93
CA ARG A 98 -13.08 -10.93 2.22
C ARG A 98 -11.85 -10.86 3.12
N THR A 99 -11.08 -11.95 3.12
CA THR A 99 -9.78 -12.04 3.79
C THR A 99 -8.78 -11.09 3.14
N TYR A 100 -7.83 -10.54 3.89
CA TYR A 100 -6.70 -9.82 3.27
C TYR A 100 -5.54 -10.77 2.96
N ILE A 101 -4.90 -10.56 1.83
CA ILE A 101 -3.55 -11.04 1.56
C ILE A 101 -2.68 -9.79 1.40
N VAL A 102 -1.87 -9.50 2.40
CA VAL A 102 -1.05 -8.29 2.44
C VAL A 102 0.43 -8.63 2.27
N GLN A 103 1.14 -7.79 1.53
CA GLN A 103 2.60 -7.82 1.50
C GLN A 103 3.18 -6.77 2.46
N ALA A 104 4.19 -7.16 3.23
CA ALA A 104 4.93 -6.27 4.11
C ALA A 104 5.85 -5.34 3.28
N VAL A 105 5.61 -4.04 3.35
CA VAL A 105 6.32 -3.03 2.54
C VAL A 105 6.82 -1.83 3.34
N ASN A 106 6.34 -1.66 4.57
CA ASN A 106 6.78 -0.59 5.44
C ASN A 106 7.09 -1.13 6.84
N THR A 107 7.76 -0.31 7.65
CA THR A 107 7.95 -0.61 9.07
C THR A 107 7.61 0.58 9.94
N GLY A 108 6.94 0.33 11.06
CA GLY A 108 6.71 1.32 12.12
C GLY A 108 7.46 0.92 13.39
N SER A 109 7.92 1.89 14.17
CA SER A 109 8.45 1.64 15.52
C SER A 109 7.34 1.47 16.56
N ASP A 110 6.13 1.88 16.20
CA ASP A 110 4.89 1.90 16.97
C ASP A 110 4.02 0.65 16.77
N VAL A 111 4.40 -0.24 15.85
CA VAL A 111 3.65 -1.46 15.59
C VAL A 111 4.13 -2.59 16.49
N SER A 112 3.23 -3.08 17.35
CA SER A 112 3.48 -4.24 18.20
C SER A 112 3.53 -5.54 17.39
N SER A 113 4.10 -6.61 17.94
CA SER A 113 4.09 -7.93 17.30
C SER A 113 2.65 -8.34 16.93
N GLY A 114 2.39 -8.62 15.65
CA GLY A 114 1.06 -8.96 15.14
C GLY A 114 0.19 -7.76 14.71
N GLN A 115 0.74 -6.55 14.63
CA GLN A 115 0.06 -5.40 14.03
C GLN A 115 0.42 -5.23 12.55
N PHE A 116 -0.60 -4.96 11.73
CA PHE A 116 -0.51 -4.71 10.30
C PHE A 116 -1.17 -3.39 9.96
N ASP A 117 -0.39 -2.38 9.59
CA ASP A 117 -0.96 -1.09 9.18
C ASP A 117 -1.19 -1.12 7.68
N VAL A 118 -2.41 -1.46 7.29
CA VAL A 118 -2.79 -1.69 5.89
C VAL A 118 -2.91 -0.35 5.17
N LEU A 119 -2.27 -0.24 4.01
CA LEU A 119 -2.33 0.95 3.19
C LEU A 119 -3.73 1.09 2.57
N VAL A 120 -4.51 2.03 3.07
CA VAL A 120 -5.89 2.30 2.62
C VAL A 120 -5.99 3.79 2.25
N GLY A 121 -6.70 4.10 1.16
CA GLY A 121 -6.89 5.49 0.72
C GLY A 121 -7.46 6.36 1.83
N ALA A 122 -6.71 7.39 2.23
CA ALA A 122 -7.02 8.26 3.37
C ALA A 122 -7.26 7.52 4.70
N GLY A 123 -6.54 6.41 4.94
CA GLY A 123 -6.61 5.60 6.15
C GLY A 123 -5.97 6.24 7.40
N GLY A 124 -5.68 7.54 7.38
CA GLY A 124 -5.03 8.26 8.48
C GLY A 124 -3.51 8.34 8.34
N PHE A 125 -2.95 9.48 8.71
CA PHE A 125 -1.53 9.78 8.55
C PHE A 125 -0.61 8.95 9.45
N GLY A 126 -1.07 8.62 10.65
CA GLY A 126 -0.16 8.16 11.70
C GLY A 126 0.83 9.25 12.09
N ILE A 127 2.12 8.91 12.13
CA ILE A 127 3.17 9.83 12.60
C ILE A 127 3.47 10.93 11.57
N PHE A 128 3.54 10.60 10.28
CA PHE A 128 4.02 11.50 9.22
C PHE A 128 2.90 11.94 8.28
N ASN A 129 3.04 13.12 7.68
CA ASN A 129 2.10 13.62 6.66
C ASN A 129 2.87 14.12 5.42
N GLY A 130 3.05 13.24 4.44
CA GLY A 130 3.52 13.56 3.08
C GLY A 130 2.38 13.77 2.07
N CYS A 131 1.13 13.73 2.53
CA CYS A 131 -0.04 13.70 1.66
C CYS A 131 -0.61 15.10 1.40
N ALA A 132 -0.93 15.84 2.47
CA ALA A 132 -1.67 17.09 2.37
C ALA A 132 -0.76 18.28 2.08
N SER A 133 -1.23 19.21 1.24
CA SER A 133 -0.42 20.30 0.69
C SER A 133 0.10 21.28 1.73
N ASP A 134 -0.60 21.45 2.85
CA ASP A 134 -0.28 22.35 3.95
C ASP A 134 0.66 21.73 5.01
N CYS A 135 1.13 20.50 4.80
CA CYS A 135 2.24 19.91 5.58
C CYS A 135 3.47 20.84 5.61
N LYS A 136 3.70 21.60 4.51
CA LYS A 136 4.81 22.54 4.35
C LYS A 136 4.69 23.75 5.27
N TYR A 137 3.48 24.03 5.77
CA TYR A 137 3.16 25.14 6.66
C TYR A 137 2.97 24.71 8.12
N GLY A 138 3.28 23.46 8.45
CA GLY A 138 3.29 22.96 9.84
C GLY A 138 2.05 22.21 10.25
N GLN A 139 1.13 21.96 9.32
CA GLN A 139 -0.01 21.08 9.53
C GLN A 139 0.44 19.62 9.46
N THR A 140 0.89 19.12 10.60
CA THR A 140 1.58 17.83 10.73
C THR A 140 1.09 17.11 11.97
N CYS A 141 1.37 15.81 12.02
CA CYS A 141 1.03 14.98 13.17
C CYS A 141 2.17 15.05 14.21
N SER A 142 3.10 14.10 14.18
CA SER A 142 4.25 14.08 15.10
C SER A 142 5.60 13.96 14.38
N GLY A 143 5.58 13.65 13.08
CA GLY A 143 6.74 13.46 12.22
C GLY A 143 7.31 14.75 11.61
N GLY A 144 6.73 15.90 11.92
CA GLY A 144 7.19 17.21 11.45
C GLY A 144 6.76 17.57 10.02
N HIS A 145 7.27 18.71 9.55
CA HIS A 145 6.92 19.30 8.24
C HIS A 145 7.35 18.40 7.08
N CYS A 146 6.54 18.40 6.01
CA CYS A 146 6.92 17.81 4.74
C CYS A 146 7.24 18.90 3.72
N ASN A 147 8.25 18.65 2.88
CA ASN A 147 8.64 19.60 1.82
C ASN A 147 7.89 19.32 0.52
N TYR A 148 7.37 18.10 0.36
CA TYR A 148 6.90 17.59 -0.92
C TYR A 148 5.58 16.84 -0.76
N PRO A 149 4.45 17.55 -0.63
CA PRO A 149 3.15 16.92 -0.55
C PRO A 149 2.77 16.25 -1.87
N GLN A 150 2.16 15.06 -1.77
CA GLN A 150 1.66 14.33 -2.93
C GLN A 150 0.42 15.01 -3.52
N TYR A 151 -0.51 15.44 -2.67
CA TYR A 151 -1.84 15.90 -3.08
C TYR A 151 -2.07 17.39 -2.84
N THR A 152 -3.07 17.95 -3.51
CA THR A 152 -3.42 19.38 -3.47
C THR A 152 -4.36 19.77 -2.33
N GLY A 153 -4.94 18.80 -1.60
CA GLY A 153 -5.83 19.05 -0.46
C GLY A 153 -5.11 19.54 0.79
N ASN A 154 -5.85 19.70 1.89
CA ASN A 154 -5.34 20.22 3.18
C ASN A 154 -5.50 19.20 4.31
N PHE A 155 -4.80 19.42 5.42
CA PHE A 155 -4.77 18.51 6.58
C PHE A 155 -6.17 18.20 7.11
N GLN A 156 -7.03 19.22 7.26
CA GLN A 156 -8.39 19.07 7.79
C GLN A 156 -9.25 18.11 6.95
N ALA A 157 -9.05 18.06 5.64
CA ALA A 157 -9.79 17.13 4.77
C ALA A 157 -9.40 15.66 5.01
N TRP A 158 -8.17 15.41 5.47
CA TRP A 158 -7.65 14.08 5.78
C TRP A 158 -7.91 13.66 7.22
N THR A 159 -8.06 14.63 8.12
CA THR A 159 -8.39 14.43 9.55
C THR A 159 -9.67 15.21 9.92
N PRO A 160 -10.86 14.80 9.44
CA PRO A 160 -12.10 15.55 9.72
C PRO A 160 -12.40 15.70 11.22
N ASP A 161 -11.93 14.75 12.03
CA ASP A 161 -12.04 14.73 13.50
C ASP A 161 -10.84 15.35 14.23
N GLY A 162 -9.85 15.85 13.47
CA GLY A 162 -8.59 16.39 13.99
C GLY A 162 -7.57 15.35 14.42
N ASN A 163 -7.85 14.05 14.27
CA ASN A 163 -6.95 12.97 14.69
C ASN A 163 -6.14 12.43 13.52
N CYS A 164 -4.82 12.36 13.70
CA CYS A 164 -3.92 11.72 12.75
C CYS A 164 -3.99 10.19 12.75
N TYR A 165 -4.45 9.62 13.87
CA TYR A 165 -4.54 8.19 14.12
C TYR A 165 -6.02 7.79 14.18
N GLY A 166 -6.31 6.51 13.94
CA GLY A 166 -7.68 5.99 14.04
C GLY A 166 -8.45 5.97 12.73
N GLY A 167 -7.76 6.04 11.59
CA GLY A 167 -8.32 5.66 10.31
C GLY A 167 -8.66 6.81 9.36
N GLY A 168 -8.47 8.08 9.71
CA GLY A 168 -8.66 9.18 8.75
C GLY A 168 -10.13 9.41 8.33
N VAL A 169 -10.43 9.35 7.03
CA VAL A 169 -11.75 9.74 6.50
C VAL A 169 -12.75 8.58 6.49
N HIS A 170 -13.84 8.71 7.26
CA HIS A 170 -14.88 7.67 7.39
C HIS A 170 -16.18 7.93 6.61
N ASP A 171 -16.31 9.07 5.93
CA ASP A 171 -17.47 9.42 5.08
C ASP A 171 -17.06 9.40 3.59
N PRO A 172 -17.74 8.65 2.71
CA PRO A 172 -17.44 8.65 1.27
C PRO A 172 -17.49 10.03 0.62
N ASN A 173 -18.30 10.96 1.16
CA ASN A 173 -18.32 12.35 0.67
C ASN A 173 -17.05 13.11 1.06
N GLY A 174 -16.50 12.81 2.24
CA GLY A 174 -15.24 13.37 2.72
C GLY A 174 -14.06 13.06 1.78
N CYS A 175 -14.07 11.91 1.11
CA CYS A 175 -13.03 11.55 0.15
C CYS A 175 -12.88 12.62 -0.95
N ASN A 176 -13.96 13.26 -1.41
CA ASN A 176 -13.86 14.29 -2.47
C ASN A 176 -13.08 15.53 -2.05
N ASN A 177 -12.94 15.78 -0.75
CA ASN A 177 -12.28 16.96 -0.20
C ASN A 177 -10.75 16.77 -0.06
N LEU A 178 -10.25 15.55 -0.28
CA LEU A 178 -8.83 15.20 -0.15
C LEU A 178 -7.92 15.92 -1.17
N ILE A 179 -8.51 16.44 -2.23
CA ILE A 179 -7.83 17.16 -3.32
C ILE A 179 -8.63 18.42 -3.69
N THR A 180 -7.95 19.39 -4.28
CA THR A 180 -8.60 20.60 -4.84
C THR A 180 -8.58 20.63 -6.37
N THR A 181 -7.94 19.63 -6.99
CA THR A 181 -7.83 19.50 -8.44
C THR A 181 -9.20 19.24 -9.09
N PRO A 182 -9.62 20.04 -10.08
CA PRO A 182 -10.90 19.87 -10.75
C PRO A 182 -11.06 18.49 -11.41
N SER A 183 -12.29 17.97 -11.41
CA SER A 183 -12.63 16.74 -12.13
C SER A 183 -12.22 16.84 -13.61
N GLY A 184 -11.62 15.77 -14.14
CA GLY A 184 -11.08 15.71 -15.50
C GLY A 184 -9.67 16.29 -15.66
N GLN A 185 -9.08 16.86 -14.61
CA GLN A 185 -7.67 17.32 -14.58
C GLN A 185 -6.82 16.55 -13.55
N GLN A 186 -7.42 15.56 -12.90
CA GLN A 186 -6.81 14.79 -11.84
C GLN A 186 -5.69 13.91 -12.39
N SER A 187 -4.58 13.84 -11.66
CA SER A 187 -3.53 12.85 -11.93
C SER A 187 -3.99 11.43 -11.61
N PHE A 188 -3.24 10.42 -12.08
CA PHE A 188 -3.51 9.03 -11.73
C PHE A 188 -3.52 8.79 -10.21
N ALA A 189 -2.59 9.41 -9.47
CA ALA A 189 -2.57 9.35 -8.01
C ALA A 189 -3.87 9.84 -7.40
N GLU A 190 -4.37 10.99 -7.84
CA GLU A 190 -5.59 11.62 -7.33
C GLU A 190 -6.82 10.78 -7.63
N GLU A 191 -6.99 10.33 -8.88
CA GLU A 191 -8.10 9.45 -9.25
C GLU A 191 -8.10 8.15 -8.43
N THR A 192 -6.93 7.56 -8.22
CA THR A 192 -6.75 6.32 -7.46
C THR A 192 -7.01 6.52 -5.97
N LEU A 193 -6.58 7.65 -5.39
CA LEU A 193 -6.88 8.04 -4.01
C LEU A 193 -8.38 8.15 -3.77
N ILE A 194 -9.08 8.95 -4.58
CA ILE A 194 -10.51 9.19 -4.41
C ILE A 194 -11.29 7.88 -4.57
N TYR A 195 -10.95 7.08 -5.57
CA TYR A 195 -11.58 5.78 -5.78
C TYR A 195 -11.32 4.81 -4.64
N GLY A 196 -10.06 4.67 -4.20
CA GLY A 196 -9.67 3.76 -3.12
C GLY A 196 -10.33 4.12 -1.79
N CYS A 197 -10.31 5.41 -1.41
CA CYS A 197 -10.97 5.93 -0.21
C CYS A 197 -12.46 5.58 -0.19
N LYS A 198 -13.20 5.96 -1.24
CA LYS A 198 -14.64 5.69 -1.33
C LYS A 198 -14.95 4.19 -1.31
N THR A 199 -14.20 3.42 -2.08
CA THR A 199 -14.44 1.98 -2.22
C THR A 199 -14.19 1.26 -0.90
N ALA A 200 -13.13 1.61 -0.17
CA ALA A 200 -12.84 1.04 1.14
C ALA A 200 -13.93 1.36 2.16
N ILE A 201 -14.42 2.61 2.23
CA ILE A 201 -15.49 3.00 3.15
C ILE A 201 -16.80 2.28 2.79
N GLN A 202 -17.20 2.33 1.52
CA GLN A 202 -18.44 1.73 1.04
C GLN A 202 -18.49 0.21 1.24
N GLN A 203 -17.34 -0.46 1.16
CA GLN A 203 -17.23 -1.90 1.40
C GLN A 203 -16.92 -2.27 2.85
N GLY A 204 -16.82 -1.29 3.76
CA GLY A 204 -16.60 -1.52 5.19
C GLY A 204 -15.17 -1.94 5.54
N TYR A 205 -14.17 -1.68 4.69
CA TYR A 205 -12.76 -2.01 4.93
C TYR A 205 -11.93 -0.82 5.44
N HIS A 206 -12.55 0.36 5.59
CA HIS A 206 -11.94 1.57 6.13
C HIS A 206 -12.13 1.65 7.65
N GLN A 207 -11.63 0.62 8.35
CA GLN A 207 -11.73 0.50 9.80
C GLN A 207 -10.68 -0.48 10.32
N ASN A 208 -10.51 -0.51 11.64
CA ASN A 208 -9.56 -1.41 12.29
C ASN A 208 -10.22 -2.76 12.61
N PHE A 209 -9.47 -3.85 12.41
CA PHE A 209 -9.94 -5.20 12.66
C PHE A 209 -9.01 -5.93 13.62
N LYS A 210 -9.60 -6.76 14.49
CA LYS A 210 -8.84 -7.88 15.06
C LYS A 210 -8.65 -8.92 13.97
N VAL A 211 -7.48 -9.54 13.91
CA VAL A 211 -7.18 -10.54 12.88
C VAL A 211 -6.62 -11.81 13.45
N ASN A 212 -6.94 -12.92 12.80
CA ASN A 212 -6.07 -14.09 12.79
C ASN A 212 -5.20 -14.02 11.54
N TYR A 213 -3.94 -14.42 11.61
CA TYR A 213 -3.06 -14.34 10.45
C TYR A 213 -2.11 -15.52 10.35
N LYS A 214 -1.55 -15.70 9.16
CA LYS A 214 -0.46 -16.64 8.90
C LYS A 214 0.45 -16.11 7.80
N ARG A 215 1.74 -16.41 7.91
CA ARG A 215 2.70 -16.16 6.82
C ARG A 215 2.46 -17.15 5.68
N VAL A 216 2.38 -16.64 4.45
CA VAL A 216 2.05 -17.41 3.24
C VAL A 216 3.00 -17.07 2.12
N ALA A 217 3.09 -17.94 1.11
CA ALA A 217 3.79 -17.62 -0.13
C ALA A 217 3.15 -16.39 -0.79
N CYS A 218 3.97 -15.48 -1.33
CA CYS A 218 3.45 -14.30 -2.02
C CYS A 218 2.82 -14.68 -3.37
N PRO A 219 1.54 -14.34 -3.61
CA PRO A 219 0.95 -14.53 -4.93
C PRO A 219 1.68 -13.77 -6.02
N ARG A 220 1.69 -14.33 -7.24
CA ARG A 220 2.45 -13.80 -8.36
C ARG A 220 2.10 -12.36 -8.66
N SER A 221 0.81 -12.09 -8.83
CA SER A 221 0.36 -10.77 -9.25
C SER A 221 0.58 -9.71 -8.17
N LEU A 222 0.64 -10.10 -6.88
CA LEU A 222 0.92 -9.16 -5.80
C LEU A 222 2.34 -8.59 -5.87
N TYR A 223 3.38 -9.44 -5.97
CA TYR A 223 4.75 -8.92 -6.08
C TYR A 223 5.05 -8.27 -7.44
N LEU A 224 4.28 -8.58 -8.49
CA LEU A 224 4.36 -7.85 -9.75
C LEU A 224 3.87 -6.41 -9.62
N VAL A 225 2.82 -6.17 -8.81
CA VAL A 225 2.35 -4.80 -8.51
C VAL A 225 3.35 -4.03 -7.68
N THR A 226 3.96 -4.69 -6.68
CA THR A 226 4.78 -4.01 -5.67
C THR A 226 6.25 -3.90 -6.04
N GLY A 227 6.76 -4.77 -6.92
CA GLY A 227 8.16 -4.78 -7.33
C GLY A 227 9.12 -5.48 -6.36
N ILE A 228 8.62 -5.98 -5.22
CA ILE A 228 9.43 -6.64 -4.20
C ILE A 228 8.99 -8.08 -4.00
N LYS A 229 9.94 -9.02 -3.97
CA LYS A 229 9.67 -10.40 -3.59
C LYS A 229 10.80 -10.94 -2.73
N SER A 230 10.46 -11.45 -1.55
CA SER A 230 11.42 -12.13 -0.67
C SER A 230 12.00 -13.38 -1.35
N ARG A 231 13.31 -13.63 -1.18
CA ARG A 231 13.98 -14.89 -1.58
C ARG A 231 13.59 -16.04 -0.68
N ASN A 232 13.18 -15.70 0.55
CA ASN A 232 13.08 -16.68 1.61
C ASN A 232 11.80 -17.47 1.43
N ASP A 233 11.96 -18.80 1.49
CA ASP A 233 10.98 -19.84 1.84
C ASP A 233 9.58 -19.84 1.20
N ASP A 234 9.25 -18.98 0.23
CA ASP A 234 7.95 -19.01 -0.48
C ASP A 234 7.59 -20.41 -1.00
N ALA A 235 8.58 -21.19 -1.44
CA ALA A 235 8.39 -22.58 -1.90
C ALA A 235 8.08 -23.57 -0.76
N LEU A 236 8.35 -23.21 0.49
CA LEU A 236 8.12 -23.98 1.71
C LEU A 236 6.87 -23.51 2.47
N LEU A 237 6.30 -22.37 2.10
CA LEU A 237 5.12 -21.78 2.74
C LEU A 237 3.84 -22.29 2.08
N ASP A 238 2.76 -22.32 2.88
CA ASP A 238 1.42 -22.57 2.37
C ASP A 238 1.02 -21.49 1.36
N GLN A 239 0.31 -21.90 0.31
CA GLN A 239 -0.36 -20.96 -0.59
C GLN A 239 -1.59 -20.36 0.10
N PRO A 240 -1.96 -19.11 -0.20
CA PRO A 240 -3.19 -18.53 0.34
C PRO A 240 -4.42 -19.37 -0.02
N SER A 241 -5.30 -19.59 0.96
CA SER A 241 -6.51 -20.41 0.78
C SER A 241 -7.62 -19.96 1.72
N PRO A 242 -8.91 -19.97 1.31
CA PRO A 242 -10.04 -19.66 2.19
C PRO A 242 -10.11 -20.56 3.43
N PHE A 243 -9.53 -21.76 3.35
CA PHE A 243 -9.57 -22.78 4.40
C PHE A 243 -8.24 -22.94 5.13
N LEU A 244 -7.29 -22.03 4.91
CA LEU A 244 -5.98 -22.08 5.55
C LEU A 244 -6.14 -21.91 7.07
N ALA A 245 -5.59 -22.85 7.84
CA ALA A 245 -5.51 -22.71 9.29
C ALA A 245 -4.49 -21.62 9.65
N LEU A 246 -4.95 -20.60 10.37
CA LEU A 246 -4.15 -19.44 10.78
C LEU A 246 -3.60 -19.66 12.19
N ASP A 247 -2.36 -19.25 12.44
CA ASP A 247 -1.58 -19.56 13.65
C ASP A 247 -1.14 -18.33 14.45
N GLY A 248 -1.40 -17.12 13.95
CA GLY A 248 -1.19 -15.85 14.63
C GLY A 248 -2.49 -15.12 14.99
N THR A 249 -2.43 -14.26 15.99
CA THR A 249 -3.48 -13.29 16.35
C THR A 249 -2.89 -11.89 16.37
N GLY A 250 -3.67 -10.89 15.97
CA GLY A 250 -3.16 -9.56 15.73
C GLY A 250 -4.23 -8.50 15.50
N GLN A 251 -3.79 -7.37 14.98
CA GLN A 251 -4.66 -6.25 14.59
C GLN A 251 -4.27 -5.74 13.20
N ALA A 252 -5.26 -5.49 12.36
CA ALA A 252 -5.09 -4.73 11.13
C ALA A 252 -5.64 -3.33 11.37
N THR A 253 -4.81 -2.31 11.17
CA THR A 253 -5.23 -0.90 11.16
C THR A 253 -5.19 -0.37 9.74
N THR A 254 -5.71 0.85 9.53
CA THR A 254 -5.57 1.55 8.26
C THR A 254 -4.55 2.68 8.40
N THR A 255 -3.82 2.97 7.32
CA THR A 255 -2.83 4.06 7.28
C THR A 255 -2.64 4.58 5.86
N MET A 256 -2.22 5.84 5.73
CA MET A 256 -1.68 6.46 4.53
C MET A 256 -0.96 7.77 4.88
N ASP A 257 0.37 7.74 4.90
CA ASP A 257 1.23 8.90 5.14
C ASP A 257 1.84 9.50 3.85
N CYS A 258 1.68 8.81 2.72
CA CYS A 258 2.27 9.12 1.41
C CYS A 258 3.81 9.11 1.39
N CYS A 259 4.45 8.67 2.47
CA CYS A 259 5.90 8.61 2.58
C CYS A 259 6.45 7.48 1.71
N LYS A 260 7.72 7.60 1.31
CA LYS A 260 8.46 6.46 0.73
C LYS A 260 8.57 5.34 1.77
N PRO A 261 8.05 4.12 1.51
CA PRO A 261 8.08 3.05 2.50
C PRO A 261 9.47 2.50 2.80
N THR A 262 9.67 1.96 4.01
CA THR A 262 10.96 1.40 4.46
C THR A 262 11.54 0.35 3.51
N CYS A 263 10.69 -0.51 2.91
CA CYS A 263 11.14 -1.58 2.02
C CYS A 263 11.48 -1.12 0.59
N ALA A 264 11.48 0.18 0.33
CA ALA A 264 12.07 0.75 -0.88
C ALA A 264 13.58 1.05 -0.70
N TRP A 265 14.11 0.97 0.51
CA TRP A 265 15.54 1.19 0.78
C TRP A 265 16.30 -0.13 0.77
N ARG A 266 17.16 -0.34 -0.23
CA ARG A 266 18.01 -1.53 -0.36
C ARG A 266 18.76 -1.89 0.93
N GLN A 267 19.27 -0.90 1.65
CA GLN A 267 19.98 -1.11 2.92
C GLN A 267 19.12 -1.76 4.02
N ASN A 268 17.80 -1.60 3.96
CA ASN A 268 16.86 -2.20 4.92
C ASN A 268 16.46 -3.63 4.55
N ILE A 269 16.63 -4.01 3.28
CA ILE A 269 16.22 -5.31 2.72
C ILE A 269 17.42 -6.26 2.52
N GLY A 270 18.63 -5.73 2.36
CA GLY A 270 19.84 -6.53 2.16
C GLY A 270 19.75 -7.46 0.94
N ARG A 271 20.14 -8.73 1.10
CA ARG A 271 20.09 -9.78 0.06
C ARG A 271 18.83 -10.64 0.14
N TYR A 272 17.81 -10.23 0.90
CA TYR A 272 16.64 -11.04 1.19
C TYR A 272 15.57 -11.03 0.08
N THR A 273 15.79 -10.35 -1.04
CA THR A 273 14.86 -10.27 -2.18
C THR A 273 15.41 -10.85 -3.48
N VAL A 274 14.56 -11.48 -4.28
CA VAL A 274 14.97 -12.10 -5.56
C VAL A 274 15.53 -11.04 -6.51
N PRO A 275 16.53 -11.36 -7.35
CA PRO A 275 17.16 -10.38 -8.25
C PRO A 275 16.17 -9.61 -9.13
N GLU A 276 15.11 -10.28 -9.59
CA GLU A 276 14.10 -9.73 -10.50
C GLU A 276 13.14 -8.76 -9.79
N PHE A 277 12.99 -8.87 -8.47
CA PHE A 277 12.10 -8.03 -7.67
C PHE A 277 12.82 -7.58 -6.39
N PRO A 278 13.90 -6.78 -6.53
CA PRO A 278 14.86 -6.59 -5.46
C PRO A 278 14.42 -5.53 -4.43
N SER A 279 13.44 -4.67 -4.75
CA SER A 279 12.98 -3.59 -3.87
C SER A 279 11.61 -3.09 -4.27
N LEU A 280 10.88 -2.51 -3.30
CA LEU A 280 9.56 -1.96 -3.51
C LEU A 280 9.59 -0.82 -4.55
N TYR A 281 8.64 -0.81 -5.49
CA TYR A 281 8.42 0.34 -6.35
C TYR A 281 8.00 1.57 -5.54
N VAL A 282 8.55 2.71 -5.94
CA VAL A 282 8.17 4.03 -5.44
C VAL A 282 7.69 4.86 -6.60
N CYS A 283 6.82 5.83 -6.33
CA CYS A 283 6.15 6.60 -7.37
C CYS A 283 6.57 8.06 -7.36
N ASP A 284 6.42 8.70 -8.51
CA ASP A 284 6.45 10.14 -8.65
C ASP A 284 5.19 10.77 -7.99
N LYS A 285 5.13 12.11 -8.04
CA LYS A 285 3.99 12.86 -7.50
C LYS A 285 2.66 12.48 -8.14
N ASN A 286 2.66 12.07 -9.41
CA ASN A 286 1.46 11.73 -10.16
C ASN A 286 1.06 10.25 -10.00
N GLY A 287 1.80 9.48 -9.20
CA GLY A 287 1.50 8.07 -8.89
C GLY A 287 2.05 7.08 -9.90
N TYR A 288 2.99 7.49 -10.76
CA TYR A 288 3.65 6.60 -11.70
C TYR A 288 4.94 6.04 -11.09
N PRO A 289 5.18 4.71 -11.17
CA PRO A 289 6.40 4.08 -10.71
C PRO A 289 7.63 4.69 -11.36
N LEU A 290 8.60 5.01 -10.51
CA LEU A 290 9.88 5.53 -10.93
C LEU A 290 10.74 4.36 -11.40
N THR A 291 11.14 4.40 -12.66
CA THR A 291 12.12 3.50 -13.26
C THR A 291 13.43 4.26 -13.43
N ASN A 292 14.57 3.56 -13.32
CA ASN A 292 15.88 4.12 -13.66
C ASN A 292 16.13 4.04 -15.16
#